data_AF-A0A914E8Y1-F1
#
_entry.id   AF-A0A914E8Y1-F1
#
_cell.length_a   1.000
_cell.length_b   1.000
_cell.length_c   1.000
_cell.angle_alpha   90.00
_cell.angle_beta   90.00
_cell.angle_gamma   90.00
#
_symmetry.space_group_name_H-M   'P 1'
#
loop_
_entity.id
_entity.type
_entity.pdbx_description
1 polymer ?
#
loop_
_entity_poly.entity_id
_entity_poly.type
_entity_poly.pdbx_seq_one_letter_code
_entity_poly.pdbx_strand_id
1 'polypeptide(L)'
;MATNIFGYCDPKFAKVENVFRKLFNDGWEFEGASFSAYHKGKLVVDLKGGYSDSSSNAKWKDNTRTIVFSSSKAVGALCIAVAVDRGYCKYEEKVSKYWSNFAKNGKENTTILHIVNHQKISFNNPEVHFLEQAGALGITKARDLAKLFSLMIRGDLISKDLAKRFYEPLLKEKDVVLNALHVKGHGFMYEPHPKKPGKWLVGHPGYGGNNVMVDPEEEIVVAYVTNGIKAAGGDMVLPYRLLRNAVFDSLEKFPKENVLDGTLEDAAPPNKEFYIKNEELIH
;
A
#
# COMPACT_ATOMS: atom_id res chain seq x y z
N MET A 1 -9.70 28.07 2.22
CA MET A 1 -9.23 26.68 2.09
C MET A 1 -10.46 25.78 1.92
N ALA A 2 -10.43 24.84 0.99
CA ALA A 2 -11.62 24.05 0.68
C ALA A 2 -11.73 22.81 1.58
N THR A 3 -12.50 22.92 2.66
CA THR A 3 -12.67 21.88 3.67
C THR A 3 -13.96 21.09 3.45
N ASN A 4 -14.23 20.65 2.21
CA ASN A 4 -15.32 19.69 1.95
C ASN A 4 -14.90 18.29 2.40
N ILE A 5 -14.73 18.11 3.71
CA ILE A 5 -14.40 16.82 4.33
C ILE A 5 -15.70 16.15 4.75
N PHE A 6 -15.93 14.95 4.24
CA PHE A 6 -17.14 14.18 4.48
C PHE A 6 -16.85 12.69 4.51
N GLY A 7 -17.79 11.91 5.03
CA GLY A 7 -17.69 10.47 5.09
C GLY A 7 -18.15 9.91 6.42
N TYR A 8 -17.69 8.69 6.71
CA TYR A 8 -18.01 7.97 7.93
C TYR A 8 -16.73 7.79 8.77
N CYS A 9 -16.84 7.99 10.07
CA CYS A 9 -15.82 7.62 11.04
C CYS A 9 -16.51 7.07 12.28
N ASP A 10 -16.22 5.82 12.64
CA ASP A 10 -16.65 5.25 13.91
C ASP A 10 -16.06 6.11 15.06
N PRO A 11 -16.85 6.48 16.09
CA PRO A 11 -16.38 7.33 17.19
C PRO A 11 -15.09 6.83 17.86
N LYS A 12 -14.85 5.51 17.90
CA LYS A 12 -13.61 4.93 18.41
C LYS A 12 -12.37 5.41 17.63
N PHE A 13 -12.53 5.75 16.36
CA PHE A 13 -11.48 6.19 15.45
C PHE A 13 -11.50 7.70 15.20
N ALA A 14 -12.17 8.50 16.05
CA ALA A 14 -12.27 9.96 15.89
C ALA A 14 -10.91 10.68 15.74
N LYS A 15 -9.82 10.11 16.30
CA LYS A 15 -8.45 10.61 16.09
C LYS A 15 -8.08 10.67 14.60
N VAL A 16 -8.51 9.68 13.81
CA VAL A 16 -8.24 9.61 12.36
C VAL A 16 -8.91 10.77 11.64
N GLU A 17 -10.16 11.08 11.98
CA GLU A 17 -10.87 12.22 11.39
C GLU A 17 -10.18 13.55 11.74
N ASN A 18 -9.76 13.73 12.98
CA ASN A 18 -9.03 14.93 13.42
C ASN A 18 -7.71 15.10 12.65
N VAL A 19 -6.94 14.02 12.48
CA VAL A 19 -5.70 14.03 11.68
C VAL A 19 -6.00 14.36 10.22
N PHE A 20 -7.03 13.74 9.63
CA PHE A 20 -7.43 14.01 8.25
C PHE A 20 -7.79 15.49 8.05
N ARG A 21 -8.59 16.08 8.95
CA ARG A 21 -8.92 17.51 8.92
C ARG A 21 -7.70 18.40 9.06
N LYS A 22 -6.80 18.07 10.00
CA LYS A 22 -5.56 18.83 10.20
C LYS A 22 -4.67 18.81 8.96
N LEU A 23 -4.53 17.68 8.29
CA LEU A 23 -3.73 17.57 7.06
C LEU A 23 -4.21 18.51 5.93
N PHE A 24 -5.52 18.68 5.76
CA PHE A 24 -6.07 19.68 4.83
C PHE A 24 -5.87 21.12 5.31
N ASN A 25 -6.12 21.38 6.60
CA ASN A 25 -5.98 22.73 7.18
C ASN A 25 -4.53 23.24 7.12
N ASP A 26 -3.56 22.35 7.30
CA ASP A 26 -2.14 22.67 7.30
C ASP A 26 -1.53 22.68 5.88
N GLY A 27 -2.31 22.33 4.84
CA GLY A 27 -1.85 22.33 3.45
C GLY A 27 -1.06 21.08 3.01
N TRP A 28 -0.92 20.07 3.87
CA TRP A 28 -0.32 18.78 3.50
C TRP A 28 -1.17 18.01 2.48
N GLU A 29 -2.48 18.25 2.49
CA GLU A 29 -3.41 17.80 1.46
C GLU A 29 -3.89 19.00 0.63
N PHE A 30 -3.13 19.32 -0.42
CA PHE A 30 -3.36 20.50 -1.27
C PHE A 30 -4.33 20.26 -2.43
N GLU A 31 -4.65 19.01 -2.77
CA GLU A 31 -5.63 18.62 -3.81
C GLU A 31 -6.83 17.90 -3.18
N GLY A 32 -6.98 16.59 -3.41
CA GLY A 32 -7.99 15.75 -2.79
C GLY A 32 -7.46 14.38 -2.42
N ALA A 33 -8.09 13.81 -1.39
CA ALA A 33 -7.69 12.53 -0.84
C ALA A 33 -8.90 11.75 -0.32
N SER A 34 -8.74 10.44 -0.23
CA SER A 34 -9.64 9.53 0.47
C SER A 34 -8.83 8.57 1.32
N PHE A 35 -9.35 8.28 2.51
CA PHE A 35 -8.77 7.33 3.46
C PHE A 35 -9.86 6.39 3.96
N SER A 36 -9.61 5.09 3.89
CA SER A 36 -10.54 4.09 4.40
C SER A 36 -9.81 3.07 5.25
N ALA A 37 -10.45 2.63 6.33
CA ALA A 37 -9.96 1.57 7.19
C ALA A 37 -11.05 0.53 7.44
N TYR A 38 -10.67 -0.75 7.34
CA TYR A 38 -11.47 -1.88 7.79
C TYR A 38 -10.79 -2.51 9.01
N HIS A 39 -11.57 -2.89 10.01
CA HIS A 39 -11.09 -3.63 11.18
C HIS A 39 -12.01 -4.85 11.38
N LYS A 40 -11.44 -6.06 11.33
CA LYS A 40 -12.18 -7.34 11.42
C LYS A 40 -13.36 -7.42 10.45
N GLY A 41 -13.13 -7.00 9.20
CA GLY A 41 -14.15 -7.01 8.15
C GLY A 41 -15.19 -5.89 8.18
N LYS A 42 -15.15 -4.99 9.17
CA LYS A 42 -16.08 -3.86 9.27
C LYS A 42 -15.42 -2.59 8.80
N LEU A 43 -16.12 -1.81 7.98
CA LEU A 43 -15.69 -0.46 7.63
C LEU A 43 -15.76 0.41 8.88
N VAL A 44 -14.63 0.93 9.33
CA VAL A 44 -14.53 1.76 10.55
C VAL A 44 -14.18 3.22 10.24
N VAL A 45 -13.51 3.47 9.11
CA VAL A 45 -13.23 4.83 8.61
C VAL A 45 -13.43 4.84 7.10
N ASP A 46 -14.08 5.89 6.59
CA ASP A 46 -14.27 6.16 5.18
C ASP A 46 -14.41 7.68 4.93
N LEU A 47 -13.27 8.37 4.95
CA LEU A 47 -13.18 9.83 4.86
C LEU A 47 -12.70 10.26 3.48
N LYS A 48 -13.24 11.37 2.97
CA LYS A 48 -12.81 12.00 1.72
C LYS A 48 -12.82 13.51 1.86
N GLY A 49 -12.02 14.19 1.05
CA GLY A 49 -12.09 15.64 0.97
C GLY A 49 -11.26 16.24 -0.15
N GLY A 50 -11.37 17.56 -0.28
CA GLY A 50 -10.65 18.35 -1.27
C GLY A 50 -11.24 18.27 -2.68
N TYR A 51 -10.36 18.30 -3.68
CA TYR A 51 -10.71 18.41 -5.10
C TYR A 51 -10.37 17.16 -5.88
N SER A 52 -11.24 16.76 -6.81
CA SER A 52 -10.89 15.81 -7.86
C SER A 52 -10.09 16.50 -8.98
N ASP A 53 -10.32 17.79 -9.18
CA ASP A 53 -9.56 18.66 -10.07
C ASP A 53 -9.70 20.11 -9.57
N SER A 54 -8.62 20.64 -8.99
CA SER A 54 -8.59 22.01 -8.46
C SER A 54 -8.67 23.08 -9.55
N SER A 55 -8.20 22.79 -10.77
CA SER A 55 -8.18 23.74 -11.89
C SER A 55 -9.58 24.08 -12.39
N SER A 56 -10.52 23.14 -12.28
CA SER A 56 -11.94 23.31 -12.61
C SER A 56 -12.83 23.48 -11.39
N ASN A 57 -12.25 23.59 -10.18
CA ASN A 57 -12.96 23.65 -8.90
C ASN A 57 -13.89 22.43 -8.66
N ALA A 58 -13.57 21.29 -9.28
CA ALA A 58 -14.34 20.06 -9.15
C ALA A 58 -14.02 19.38 -7.82
N LYS A 59 -15.02 19.32 -6.93
CA LYS A 59 -14.88 18.72 -5.60
C LYS A 59 -14.80 17.19 -5.65
N TRP A 60 -14.07 16.62 -4.70
CA TRP A 60 -14.08 15.18 -4.45
C TRP A 60 -15.49 14.69 -4.11
N LYS A 61 -15.89 13.55 -4.69
CA LYS A 61 -17.20 12.90 -4.51
C LYS A 61 -17.01 11.47 -3.99
N ASP A 62 -18.07 10.84 -3.49
CA ASP A 62 -17.98 9.47 -2.97
C ASP A 62 -17.50 8.44 -4.01
N ASN A 63 -17.79 8.68 -5.29
CA ASN A 63 -17.38 7.84 -6.41
C ASN A 63 -16.15 8.34 -7.16
N THR A 64 -15.45 9.38 -6.68
CA THR A 64 -14.19 9.83 -7.27
C THR A 64 -13.17 8.69 -7.19
N ARG A 65 -12.55 8.39 -8.34
CA ARG A 65 -11.50 7.38 -8.48
C ARG A 65 -10.27 8.04 -9.10
N THR A 66 -9.10 7.55 -8.77
CA THR A 66 -7.84 8.00 -9.37
C THR A 66 -6.89 6.82 -9.56
N ILE A 67 -5.84 7.07 -10.34
CA ILE A 67 -4.73 6.12 -10.54
C ILE A 67 -4.02 5.91 -9.21
N VAL A 68 -3.83 4.66 -8.79
CA VAL A 68 -3.13 4.30 -7.55
C VAL A 68 -1.68 3.85 -7.76
N PHE A 69 -1.17 3.97 -8.99
CA PHE A 69 0.21 3.61 -9.34
C PHE A 69 0.55 2.19 -8.86
N SER A 70 1.75 2.01 -8.29
CA SER A 70 2.24 0.71 -7.83
C SER A 70 1.37 0.02 -6.78
N SER A 71 0.43 0.69 -6.11
CA SER A 71 -0.54 -0.01 -5.24
C SER A 71 -1.38 -1.03 -6.02
N SER A 72 -1.52 -0.88 -7.34
CA SER A 72 -2.20 -1.88 -8.16
C SER A 72 -1.43 -3.20 -8.28
N LYS A 73 -0.11 -3.22 -8.00
CA LYS A 73 0.68 -4.47 -7.91
C LYS A 73 0.17 -5.38 -6.79
N ALA A 74 -0.34 -4.81 -5.70
CA ALA A 74 -0.95 -5.58 -4.62
C ALA A 74 -2.17 -6.37 -5.14
N VAL A 75 -2.97 -5.77 -6.03
CA VAL A 75 -4.10 -6.44 -6.70
C VAL A 75 -3.61 -7.52 -7.65
N GLY A 76 -2.56 -7.26 -8.44
CA GLY A 76 -1.92 -8.26 -9.29
C GLY A 76 -1.38 -9.47 -8.49
N ALA A 77 -0.73 -9.21 -7.35
CA ALA A 77 -0.25 -10.24 -6.43
C ALA A 77 -1.41 -11.08 -5.87
N LEU A 78 -2.51 -10.42 -5.47
CA LEU A 78 -3.74 -11.11 -5.04
C LEU A 78 -4.35 -11.99 -6.13
N CYS A 79 -4.38 -11.54 -7.39
CA CYS A 79 -4.85 -12.38 -8.50
C CYS A 79 -4.02 -13.66 -8.65
N ILE A 80 -2.69 -13.56 -8.53
CA ILE A 80 -1.82 -14.75 -8.53
C ILE A 80 -2.08 -15.62 -7.30
N ALA A 81 -2.24 -15.02 -6.11
CA ALA A 81 -2.56 -15.75 -4.89
C ALA A 81 -3.87 -16.55 -5.02
N VAL A 82 -4.93 -15.96 -5.59
CA VAL A 82 -6.19 -16.65 -5.89
C VAL A 82 -5.98 -17.82 -6.85
N ALA A 83 -5.16 -17.65 -7.88
CA ALA A 83 -4.84 -18.74 -8.80
C ALA A 83 -4.11 -19.90 -8.12
N VAL A 84 -3.19 -19.58 -7.20
CA VAL A 84 -2.47 -20.57 -6.39
C VAL A 84 -3.40 -21.29 -5.42
N ASP A 85 -4.25 -20.56 -4.70
CA ASP A 85 -5.19 -21.12 -3.73
C ASP A 85 -6.17 -22.10 -4.38
N ARG A 86 -6.61 -21.79 -5.60
CA ARG A 86 -7.52 -22.63 -6.39
C ARG A 86 -6.82 -23.78 -7.12
N GLY A 87 -5.50 -23.92 -6.97
CA GLY A 87 -4.72 -25.00 -7.58
C GLY A 87 -4.46 -24.86 -9.08
N TYR A 88 -4.68 -23.68 -9.68
CA TYR A 88 -4.37 -23.45 -11.10
C TYR A 88 -2.85 -23.35 -11.36
N CYS A 89 -2.08 -22.93 -10.35
CA CYS A 89 -0.63 -22.91 -10.39
C CYS A 89 -0.01 -23.04 -9.00
N LYS A 90 1.31 -23.25 -8.92
CA LYS A 90 2.09 -23.13 -7.68
C LYS A 90 3.18 -22.08 -7.86
N TYR A 91 3.53 -21.37 -6.79
CA TYR A 91 4.58 -20.35 -6.84
C TYR A 91 5.93 -20.89 -7.33
N GLU A 92 6.23 -22.15 -7.01
CA GLU A 92 7.46 -22.85 -7.34
C GLU A 92 7.47 -23.41 -8.78
N GLU A 93 6.35 -23.34 -9.50
CA GLU A 93 6.29 -23.79 -10.88
C GLU A 93 6.97 -22.82 -11.84
N LYS A 94 7.61 -23.39 -12.87
CA LYS A 94 8.29 -22.64 -13.92
C LYS A 94 7.29 -21.88 -14.77
N VAL A 95 7.59 -20.62 -15.08
CA VAL A 95 6.77 -19.76 -15.96
C VAL A 95 6.61 -20.40 -17.34
N SER A 96 7.65 -21.10 -17.81
CA SER A 96 7.67 -21.81 -19.09
C SER A 96 6.62 -22.92 -19.22
N LYS A 97 6.07 -23.42 -18.10
CA LYS A 97 4.92 -24.34 -18.10
C LYS A 97 3.66 -23.68 -18.69
N TYR A 98 3.51 -22.38 -18.47
CA TYR A 98 2.34 -21.58 -18.90
C TYR A 98 2.64 -20.74 -20.15
N TRP A 99 3.89 -20.33 -20.32
CA TRP A 99 4.34 -19.52 -21.43
C TRP A 99 5.67 -20.05 -21.95
N SER A 100 5.61 -21.02 -22.86
CA SER A 100 6.80 -21.72 -23.40
C SER A 100 7.86 -20.76 -23.96
N ASN A 101 7.43 -19.73 -24.70
CA ASN A 101 8.32 -18.71 -25.26
C ASN A 101 9.09 -17.90 -24.20
N PHE A 102 8.64 -17.86 -22.95
CA PHE A 102 9.34 -17.17 -21.86
C PHE A 102 10.72 -17.78 -21.58
N ALA A 103 10.91 -19.09 -21.79
CA ALA A 103 12.13 -19.83 -21.43
C ALA A 103 13.40 -19.36 -22.16
N LYS A 104 13.28 -18.59 -23.25
CA LYS A 104 14.42 -18.12 -24.05
C LYS A 104 15.36 -17.22 -23.23
N ASN A 105 16.62 -17.10 -23.66
CA ASN A 105 17.64 -16.22 -23.08
C ASN A 105 17.94 -16.49 -21.59
N GLY A 106 18.07 -17.77 -21.19
CA GLY A 106 18.47 -18.17 -19.83
C GLY A 106 17.36 -18.04 -18.78
N LYS A 107 16.08 -18.06 -19.20
CA LYS A 107 14.91 -17.88 -18.32
C LYS A 107 14.14 -19.18 -18.07
N GLU A 108 14.68 -20.32 -18.48
CA GLU A 108 14.04 -21.64 -18.40
C GLU A 108 13.75 -22.11 -16.97
N ASN A 109 14.45 -21.57 -15.97
CA ASN A 109 14.27 -21.90 -14.57
C ASN A 109 13.55 -20.81 -13.76
N THR A 110 13.06 -19.75 -14.41
CA THR A 110 12.28 -18.70 -13.74
C THR A 110 10.93 -19.26 -13.26
N THR A 111 10.66 -19.14 -11.97
CA THR A 111 9.40 -19.56 -11.35
C THR A 111 8.41 -18.38 -11.27
N ILE A 112 7.13 -18.67 -11.00
CA ILE A 112 6.14 -17.63 -10.72
C ILE A 112 6.60 -16.76 -9.54
N LEU A 113 7.21 -17.36 -8.51
CA LEU A 113 7.75 -16.66 -7.36
C LEU A 113 8.84 -15.63 -7.74
N HIS A 114 9.74 -15.98 -8.67
CA HIS A 114 10.76 -15.06 -9.16
C HIS A 114 10.14 -13.82 -9.83
N ILE A 115 9.08 -13.98 -10.63
CA ILE A 115 8.40 -12.86 -11.30
C ILE A 115 7.74 -11.93 -10.27
N VAL A 116 6.93 -12.48 -9.38
CA VAL A 116 6.20 -11.65 -8.40
C VAL A 116 7.14 -10.98 -7.38
N ASN A 117 8.33 -11.52 -7.17
CA ASN A 117 9.37 -10.89 -6.33
C ASN A 117 10.32 -9.95 -7.10
N HIS A 118 10.00 -9.59 -8.35
CA HIS A 118 10.75 -8.64 -9.18
C HIS A 118 12.16 -9.09 -9.60
N GLN A 119 12.36 -10.37 -9.87
CA GLN A 119 13.64 -10.87 -10.36
C GLN A 119 13.66 -10.86 -11.91
N LYS A 120 14.24 -9.80 -12.49
CA LYS A 120 14.53 -9.57 -13.92
C LYS A 120 13.33 -9.51 -14.88
N ILE A 121 12.97 -8.30 -15.30
CA ILE A 121 12.11 -8.03 -16.47
C ILE A 121 12.76 -6.92 -17.31
N SER A 122 12.78 -7.07 -18.64
CA SER A 122 13.20 -6.00 -19.57
C SER A 122 11.98 -5.18 -20.00
N PHE A 123 12.01 -3.88 -19.75
CA PHE A 123 10.92 -2.95 -20.08
C PHE A 123 11.04 -2.30 -21.46
N ASN A 124 12.14 -2.53 -22.19
CA ASN A 124 12.35 -2.02 -23.55
C ASN A 124 11.88 -3.03 -24.60
N ASN A 125 10.66 -3.55 -24.44
CA ASN A 125 10.05 -4.49 -25.37
C ASN A 125 8.67 -3.94 -25.80
N PRO A 126 8.44 -3.69 -27.11
CA PRO A 126 7.15 -3.22 -27.62
C PRO A 126 5.96 -4.08 -27.19
N GLU A 127 6.11 -5.41 -27.12
CA GLU A 127 5.04 -6.29 -26.65
C GLU A 127 4.68 -6.01 -25.20
N VAL A 128 5.64 -5.62 -24.35
CA VAL A 128 5.40 -5.24 -22.95
C VAL A 128 4.72 -3.88 -22.84
N HIS A 129 4.94 -2.98 -23.80
CA HIS A 129 4.30 -1.66 -23.83
C HIS A 129 2.80 -1.73 -24.13
N PHE A 130 2.36 -2.69 -24.95
CA PHE A 130 0.95 -2.87 -25.31
C PHE A 130 0.12 -3.60 -24.24
N LEU A 131 0.75 -4.20 -23.23
CA LEU A 131 0.04 -4.90 -22.16
C LEU A 131 -0.67 -3.91 -21.24
N GLU A 132 -1.81 -4.33 -20.70
CA GLU A 132 -2.42 -3.67 -19.55
C GLU A 132 -1.39 -3.56 -18.43
N GLN A 133 -1.08 -2.33 -18.02
CA GLN A 133 -0.09 -2.04 -16.99
C GLN A 133 -0.71 -2.25 -15.60
N ALA A 134 -1.07 -3.50 -15.29
CA ALA A 134 -1.70 -3.89 -14.03
C ALA A 134 -0.85 -3.49 -12.80
N GLY A 135 0.46 -3.26 -12.98
CA GLY A 135 1.35 -2.77 -11.93
C GLY A 135 1.40 -1.25 -11.75
N ALA A 136 0.70 -0.43 -12.54
CA ALA A 136 0.77 1.02 -12.42
C ALA A 136 -0.53 1.77 -12.75
N LEU A 137 -1.42 1.23 -13.58
CA LEU A 137 -2.58 1.98 -14.10
C LEU A 137 -3.91 1.55 -13.47
N GLY A 138 -3.89 0.89 -12.31
CA GLY A 138 -5.10 0.59 -11.56
C GLY A 138 -5.82 1.88 -11.13
N ILE A 139 -7.12 1.97 -11.39
CA ILE A 139 -7.97 3.13 -11.03
C ILE A 139 -8.99 2.69 -10.00
N THR A 140 -8.96 3.27 -8.81
CA THR A 140 -9.87 2.90 -7.71
C THR A 140 -10.08 4.05 -6.72
N LYS A 141 -10.83 3.78 -5.65
CA LYS A 141 -11.00 4.62 -4.47
C LYS A 141 -10.53 3.87 -3.22
N ALA A 142 -10.14 4.59 -2.17
CA ALA A 142 -9.61 3.98 -0.94
C ALA A 142 -10.55 2.90 -0.36
N ARG A 143 -11.87 3.16 -0.34
CA ARG A 143 -12.86 2.22 0.19
C ARG A 143 -12.85 0.86 -0.50
N ASP A 144 -12.80 0.84 -1.81
CA ASP A 144 -12.88 -0.40 -2.60
C ASP A 144 -11.57 -1.19 -2.48
N LEU A 145 -10.44 -0.48 -2.49
CA LEU A 145 -9.13 -1.08 -2.28
C LEU A 145 -9.00 -1.70 -0.88
N ALA A 146 -9.40 -0.97 0.17
CA ALA A 146 -9.40 -1.50 1.54
C ALA A 146 -10.36 -2.70 1.69
N LYS A 147 -11.54 -2.64 1.06
CA LYS A 147 -12.52 -3.74 1.10
C LYS A 147 -11.95 -5.01 0.47
N LEU A 148 -11.29 -4.90 -0.69
CA LEU A 148 -10.68 -6.04 -1.38
C LEU A 148 -9.67 -6.76 -0.47
N PHE A 149 -8.79 -6.01 0.17
CA PHE A 149 -7.80 -6.57 1.09
C PHE A 149 -8.41 -7.08 2.39
N SER A 150 -9.53 -6.51 2.83
CA SER A 150 -10.29 -7.04 3.98
C SER A 150 -10.91 -8.40 3.68
N LEU A 151 -11.41 -8.61 2.46
CA LEU A 151 -11.90 -9.92 2.01
C LEU A 151 -10.74 -10.93 1.89
N MET A 152 -9.56 -10.48 1.43
CA MET A 152 -8.35 -11.32 1.37
C MET A 152 -7.98 -11.90 2.74
N ILE A 153 -7.75 -11.07 3.76
CA ILE A 153 -7.26 -11.57 5.06
C ILE A 153 -8.30 -12.32 5.88
N ARG A 154 -9.58 -12.11 5.61
CA ARG A 154 -10.67 -12.83 6.28
C ARG A 154 -10.83 -14.27 5.81
N GLY A 155 -10.21 -14.60 4.68
CA GLY A 155 -10.34 -15.91 4.07
C GLY A 155 -11.41 -15.98 2.96
N ASP A 156 -11.97 -14.84 2.56
CA ASP A 156 -13.08 -14.80 1.59
C ASP A 156 -12.58 -14.89 0.14
N LEU A 157 -11.33 -14.47 -0.13
CA LEU A 157 -10.72 -14.54 -1.47
C LEU A 157 -9.65 -15.63 -1.62
N ILE A 158 -8.89 -15.88 -0.56
CA ILE A 158 -7.85 -16.90 -0.47
C ILE A 158 -7.99 -17.61 0.87
N SER A 159 -7.58 -18.87 0.98
CA SER A 159 -7.60 -19.59 2.25
C SER A 159 -6.78 -18.87 3.33
N LYS A 160 -7.20 -19.01 4.60
CA LYS A 160 -6.44 -18.46 5.74
C LYS A 160 -5.05 -19.06 5.84
N ASP A 161 -4.87 -20.32 5.42
CA ASP A 161 -3.56 -20.97 5.42
C ASP A 161 -2.63 -20.39 4.35
N LEU A 162 -3.15 -20.05 3.17
CA LEU A 162 -2.38 -19.28 2.20
C LEU A 162 -2.07 -17.87 2.72
N ALA A 163 -3.05 -17.18 3.31
CA ALA A 163 -2.87 -15.83 3.85
C ALA A 163 -1.75 -15.75 4.91
N LYS A 164 -1.59 -16.78 5.76
CA LYS A 164 -0.50 -16.87 6.75
C LYS A 164 0.89 -16.80 6.11
N ARG A 165 1.06 -17.21 4.85
CA ARG A 165 2.36 -17.11 4.14
C ARG A 165 2.78 -15.66 3.91
N PHE A 166 1.87 -14.70 4.00
CA PHE A 166 2.12 -13.28 3.79
C PHE A 166 2.32 -12.50 5.09
N TYR A 167 2.34 -13.17 6.25
CA TYR A 167 2.49 -12.49 7.55
C TYR A 167 3.94 -12.05 7.79
N GLU A 168 4.88 -12.75 7.16
CA GLU A 168 6.30 -12.47 7.22
C GLU A 168 6.87 -12.30 5.82
N PRO A 169 7.82 -11.36 5.63
CA PRO A 169 8.45 -11.16 4.35
C PRO A 169 9.40 -12.29 3.98
N LEU A 170 9.56 -12.54 2.68
CA LEU A 170 10.52 -13.52 2.15
C LEU A 170 11.91 -12.92 1.94
N LEU A 171 11.99 -11.65 1.55
CA LEU A 171 13.20 -10.98 1.14
C LEU A 171 13.39 -9.69 1.94
N LYS A 172 14.63 -9.48 2.42
CA LYS A 172 15.09 -8.28 3.13
C LYS A 172 16.44 -7.90 2.53
N GLU A 173 16.41 -7.21 1.39
CA GLU A 173 17.62 -6.95 0.62
C GLU A 173 17.60 -5.55 0.01
N LYS A 174 18.79 -5.07 -0.37
CA LYS A 174 18.92 -3.81 -1.10
C LYS A 174 18.38 -4.02 -2.51
N ASP A 175 17.34 -3.27 -2.85
CA ASP A 175 16.80 -3.28 -4.20
C ASP A 175 17.77 -2.56 -5.15
N VAL A 176 18.17 -3.23 -6.23
CA VAL A 176 19.16 -2.70 -7.19
C VAL A 176 18.63 -1.56 -8.06
N VAL A 177 17.30 -1.45 -8.21
CA VAL A 177 16.65 -0.41 -9.03
C VAL A 177 16.36 0.82 -8.19
N LEU A 178 15.79 0.61 -7.01
CA LEU A 178 15.42 1.69 -6.08
C LEU A 178 16.59 2.12 -5.19
N ASN A 179 17.70 1.39 -5.21
CA ASN A 179 18.91 1.62 -4.43
C ASN A 179 18.66 1.76 -2.92
N ALA A 180 17.61 1.11 -2.40
CA ALA A 180 17.17 1.20 -1.02
C ALA A 180 16.78 -0.18 -0.49
N LEU A 181 16.91 -0.39 0.83
CA LEU A 181 16.45 -1.61 1.46
C LEU A 181 14.94 -1.76 1.25
N HIS A 182 14.54 -2.89 0.65
CA HIS A 182 13.14 -3.21 0.49
C HIS A 182 12.85 -4.57 1.10
N VAL A 183 11.68 -4.65 1.72
CA VAL A 183 11.16 -5.86 2.35
C VAL A 183 9.99 -6.36 1.51
N LYS A 184 10.11 -7.57 0.96
CA LYS A 184 9.21 -8.08 -0.08
C LYS A 184 8.87 -9.56 0.12
N GLY A 185 7.77 -9.99 -0.49
CA GLY A 185 7.37 -11.39 -0.50
C GLY A 185 6.05 -11.59 -1.23
N HIS A 186 6.01 -12.58 -2.12
CA HIS A 186 4.82 -13.01 -2.86
C HIS A 186 4.12 -11.90 -3.67
N GLY A 187 4.87 -10.89 -4.12
CA GLY A 187 4.31 -9.73 -4.82
C GLY A 187 3.86 -8.57 -3.92
N PHE A 188 3.95 -8.74 -2.61
CA PHE A 188 3.71 -7.66 -1.64
C PHE A 188 5.02 -7.02 -1.18
N MET A 189 4.91 -5.76 -0.77
CA MET A 189 5.88 -5.06 0.03
C MET A 189 5.43 -5.03 1.49
N TYR A 190 6.40 -4.85 2.38
CA TYR A 190 6.17 -4.87 3.81
C TYR A 190 6.71 -3.59 4.44
N GLU A 191 5.93 -3.04 5.37
CA GLU A 191 6.36 -1.93 6.22
C GLU A 191 6.43 -2.38 7.68
N PRO A 192 7.37 -1.87 8.49
CA PRO A 192 7.43 -2.18 9.91
C PRO A 192 6.11 -1.81 10.61
N HIS A 193 5.63 -2.69 11.48
CA HIS A 193 4.40 -2.45 12.22
C HIS A 193 4.60 -1.28 13.22
N PRO A 194 3.75 -0.23 13.19
CA PRO A 194 3.98 1.01 13.95
C PRO A 194 3.90 0.85 15.47
N LYS A 195 3.33 -0.26 15.97
CA LYS A 195 3.14 -0.54 17.40
C LYS A 195 3.71 -1.86 17.91
N LYS A 196 4.25 -2.71 17.03
CA LYS A 196 4.66 -4.09 17.36
C LYS A 196 6.07 -4.32 16.79
N PRO A 197 7.13 -4.12 17.59
CA PRO A 197 8.50 -4.34 17.11
C PRO A 197 8.68 -5.74 16.50
N GLY A 198 9.36 -5.82 15.35
CA GLY A 198 9.62 -7.07 14.64
C GLY A 198 8.44 -7.63 13.83
N LYS A 199 7.26 -6.99 13.87
CA LYS A 199 6.09 -7.35 13.05
C LYS A 199 5.97 -6.46 11.83
N TRP A 200 5.17 -6.90 10.86
CA TRP A 200 5.03 -6.25 9.56
C TRP A 200 3.58 -5.96 9.22
N LEU A 201 3.35 -4.88 8.49
CA LEU A 201 2.17 -4.70 7.67
C LEU A 201 2.51 -5.13 6.24
N VAL A 202 1.55 -5.77 5.57
CA VAL A 202 1.73 -6.33 4.21
C VAL A 202 0.80 -5.64 3.23
N GLY A 203 1.32 -5.27 2.06
CA GLY A 203 0.54 -4.56 1.05
C GLY A 203 1.40 -4.02 -0.08
N HIS A 204 1.13 -2.80 -0.54
CA HIS A 204 2.00 -2.16 -1.53
C HIS A 204 1.82 -0.63 -1.59
N PRO A 205 2.92 0.15 -1.50
CA PRO A 205 2.87 1.58 -1.76
C PRO A 205 2.75 1.89 -3.25
N GLY A 206 2.05 2.96 -3.56
CA GLY A 206 1.92 3.59 -4.85
C GLY A 206 2.67 4.92 -4.89
N TYR A 207 3.12 5.30 -6.08
CA TYR A 207 3.76 6.61 -6.28
C TYR A 207 2.80 7.74 -5.85
N GLY A 208 3.36 8.81 -5.32
CA GLY A 208 2.61 10.01 -4.96
C GLY A 208 1.85 9.93 -3.65
N GLY A 209 1.96 8.83 -2.91
CA GLY A 209 1.34 8.67 -1.60
C GLY A 209 0.30 7.59 -1.53
N ASN A 210 -0.24 7.12 -2.66
CA ASN A 210 -1.22 6.04 -2.70
C ASN A 210 -0.72 4.82 -1.94
N ASN A 211 -1.56 4.16 -1.14
CA ASN A 211 -1.11 3.04 -0.33
C ASN A 211 -2.25 2.10 0.06
N VAL A 212 -1.94 0.82 0.21
CA VAL A 212 -2.77 -0.17 0.89
C VAL A 212 -1.87 -1.06 1.72
N MET A 213 -2.19 -1.18 3.01
CA MET A 213 -1.46 -2.02 3.95
C MET A 213 -2.43 -2.77 4.86
N VAL A 214 -2.02 -3.98 5.23
CA VAL A 214 -2.79 -4.89 6.06
C VAL A 214 -1.99 -5.29 7.28
N ASP A 215 -2.58 -5.16 8.46
CA ASP A 215 -2.18 -5.91 9.65
C ASP A 215 -2.92 -7.25 9.63
N PRO A 216 -2.23 -8.35 9.34
CA PRO A 216 -2.86 -9.67 9.33
C PRO A 216 -3.28 -10.16 10.72
N GLU A 217 -2.62 -9.74 11.80
CA GLU A 217 -2.89 -10.23 13.15
C GLU A 217 -4.11 -9.54 13.77
N GLU A 218 -4.26 -8.24 13.56
CA GLU A 218 -5.42 -7.47 14.05
C GLU A 218 -6.57 -7.40 13.03
N GLU A 219 -6.39 -7.98 11.83
CA GLU A 219 -7.30 -7.89 10.70
C GLU A 219 -7.66 -6.44 10.36
N ILE A 220 -6.65 -5.57 10.31
CA ILE A 220 -6.80 -4.16 9.95
C ILE A 220 -6.30 -3.95 8.54
N VAL A 221 -7.09 -3.26 7.74
CA VAL A 221 -6.70 -2.79 6.41
C VAL A 221 -6.81 -1.29 6.38
N VAL A 222 -5.76 -0.61 5.97
CA VAL A 222 -5.77 0.82 5.67
C VAL A 222 -5.51 1.03 4.20
N ALA A 223 -6.26 1.93 3.57
CA ALA A 223 -5.98 2.40 2.23
C ALA A 223 -6.07 3.93 2.18
N TYR A 224 -5.11 4.53 1.48
CA TYR A 224 -5.04 5.96 1.26
C TYR A 224 -4.84 6.22 -0.23
N VAL A 225 -5.67 7.08 -0.80
CA VAL A 225 -5.68 7.37 -2.24
C VAL A 225 -5.79 8.88 -2.43
N THR A 226 -4.91 9.46 -3.24
CA THR A 226 -4.76 10.91 -3.42
C THR A 226 -4.46 11.26 -4.88
N ASN A 227 -4.94 12.42 -5.36
CA ASN A 227 -4.49 13.04 -6.61
C ASN A 227 -3.43 14.13 -6.38
N GLY A 228 -3.25 14.62 -5.16
CA GLY A 228 -2.12 15.46 -4.77
C GLY A 228 -0.89 14.59 -4.56
N ILE A 229 -0.03 14.48 -5.57
CA ILE A 229 1.15 13.59 -5.59
C ILE A 229 2.24 14.15 -4.67
N LYS A 230 2.73 13.32 -3.74
CA LYS A 230 3.86 13.63 -2.85
C LYS A 230 5.16 13.01 -3.38
N ALA A 231 6.27 13.73 -3.24
CA ALA A 231 7.62 13.26 -3.60
C ALA A 231 8.20 12.27 -2.56
N ALA A 232 7.42 11.25 -2.20
CA ALA A 232 7.78 10.19 -1.26
C ALA A 232 6.99 8.90 -1.59
N GLY A 233 7.41 7.77 -1.02
CA GLY A 233 6.71 6.49 -1.15
C GLY A 233 6.53 5.81 0.20
N GLY A 234 5.50 4.98 0.32
CA GLY A 234 5.27 4.19 1.54
C GLY A 234 5.04 5.04 2.77
N ASP A 235 5.60 4.61 3.90
CA ASP A 235 5.51 5.25 5.20
C ASP A 235 6.26 6.60 5.29
N MET A 236 7.10 6.92 4.30
CA MET A 236 7.70 8.26 4.18
C MET A 236 6.69 9.33 3.77
N VAL A 237 5.51 8.93 3.27
CA VAL A 237 4.44 9.85 2.91
C VAL A 237 3.71 10.27 4.19
N LEU A 238 3.97 11.51 4.64
CA LEU A 238 3.49 12.01 5.93
C LEU A 238 1.96 11.88 6.12
N PRO A 239 1.08 12.31 5.19
CA PRO A 239 -0.36 12.17 5.39
C PRO A 239 -0.80 10.72 5.61
N TYR A 240 -0.31 9.80 4.77
CA TYR A 240 -0.57 8.37 4.91
C TYR A 240 -0.10 7.84 6.27
N ARG A 241 1.16 8.12 6.64
CA ARG A 241 1.74 7.63 7.89
C ARG A 241 0.98 8.10 9.12
N LEU A 242 0.60 9.38 9.18
CA LEU A 242 -0.15 9.93 10.31
C LEU A 242 -1.55 9.31 10.42
N LEU A 243 -2.25 9.14 9.29
CA LEU A 243 -3.57 8.50 9.27
C LEU A 243 -3.50 7.03 9.67
N ARG A 244 -2.52 6.29 9.12
CA ARG A 244 -2.25 4.90 9.52
C ARG A 244 -1.98 4.80 11.01
N ASN A 245 -1.05 5.61 11.54
CA ASN A 245 -0.71 5.58 12.96
C ASN A 245 -1.93 5.90 13.84
N ALA A 246 -2.76 6.87 13.45
CA ALA A 246 -4.00 7.20 14.16
C ALA A 246 -5.01 6.04 14.19
N VAL A 247 -5.06 5.18 13.15
CA VAL A 247 -5.88 3.96 13.18
C VAL A 247 -5.38 3.01 14.26
N PHE A 248 -4.07 2.74 14.32
CA PHE A 248 -3.49 1.85 15.33
C PHE A 248 -3.59 2.44 16.74
N ASP A 249 -3.41 3.75 16.92
CA ASP A 249 -3.61 4.44 18.20
C ASP A 249 -5.04 4.32 18.76
N SER A 250 -6.01 4.09 17.87
CA SER A 250 -7.43 3.98 18.23
C SER A 250 -7.82 2.59 18.75
N LEU A 251 -6.91 1.61 18.73
CA LEU A 251 -7.17 0.27 19.25
C LEU A 251 -6.82 0.15 20.74
N GLU A 252 -7.76 -0.39 21.51
CA GLU A 252 -7.62 -0.65 22.95
C GLU A 252 -6.42 -1.53 23.34
N LYS A 253 -5.94 -2.37 22.41
CA LYS A 253 -4.80 -3.26 22.64
C LYS A 253 -3.46 -2.55 22.70
N PHE A 254 -3.37 -1.31 22.22
CA PHE A 254 -2.14 -0.54 22.28
C PHE A 254 -2.23 0.47 23.43
N PRO A 255 -1.19 0.60 24.27
CA PRO A 255 -1.20 1.56 25.35
C PRO A 255 -1.42 2.96 24.77
N LYS A 256 -2.32 3.72 25.40
CA LYS A 256 -2.50 5.15 25.14
C LYS A 256 -1.32 5.91 25.75
N GLU A 257 -0.10 5.59 25.35
CA GLU A 257 1.09 6.33 25.75
C GLU A 257 1.07 7.74 25.16
N ASN A 258 1.77 8.64 25.84
CA ASN A 258 1.70 10.08 25.69
C ASN A 258 1.58 10.49 24.22
N VAL A 259 0.52 11.25 24.00
CA VAL A 259 0.23 12.01 22.79
C VAL A 259 1.54 12.62 22.31
N LEU A 260 2.14 12.03 21.26
CA LEU A 260 2.74 12.86 20.23
C LEU A 260 1.54 13.71 19.80
N ASP A 261 1.51 14.94 20.29
CA ASP A 261 0.62 15.92 19.70
C ASP A 261 0.93 15.90 18.21
N GLY A 262 -0.05 16.19 17.36
CA GLY A 262 0.20 16.18 15.92
C GLY A 262 1.17 17.29 15.48
N THR A 263 2.18 17.65 16.27
CA THR A 263 3.26 18.53 15.87
C THR A 263 4.20 17.77 14.92
N LEU A 264 4.64 18.52 13.91
CA LEU A 264 5.43 18.03 12.80
C LEU A 264 6.86 17.64 13.22
N GLU A 265 7.28 17.99 14.44
CA GLU A 265 8.61 17.70 14.99
C GLU A 265 8.79 16.22 15.33
N ASP A 266 7.71 15.54 15.72
CA ASP A 266 7.67 14.10 16.00
C ASP A 266 7.59 13.23 14.73
N ALA A 267 7.47 13.85 13.56
CA ALA A 267 7.31 13.19 12.28
C ALA A 267 8.64 12.71 11.66
N ALA A 268 9.75 12.64 12.39
CA ALA A 268 10.94 11.98 11.87
C ALA A 268 10.61 10.52 11.49
N PRO A 269 11.12 9.98 10.37
CA PRO A 269 10.93 8.57 10.04
C PRO A 269 11.54 7.73 11.19
N PRO A 270 10.85 6.68 11.68
CA PRO A 270 11.23 5.99 12.92
C PRO A 270 12.54 5.19 12.86
N ASN A 271 13.39 5.37 11.83
CA ASN A 271 14.60 4.60 11.63
C ASN A 271 15.60 5.35 10.74
N LYS A 272 16.43 6.23 11.31
CA LYS A 272 17.55 6.87 10.57
C LYS A 272 18.61 5.85 10.11
N GLU A 273 18.71 4.69 10.77
CA GLU A 273 19.70 3.65 10.44
C GLU A 273 19.36 2.84 9.17
N PHE A 274 18.11 2.87 8.72
CA PHE A 274 17.66 2.10 7.54
C PHE A 274 17.78 2.87 6.21
N TYR A 275 18.14 4.15 6.26
CA TYR A 275 18.29 5.00 5.09
C TYR A 275 19.73 5.51 5.03
N ILE A 276 20.53 4.92 4.15
CA ILE A 276 21.90 5.35 3.88
C ILE A 276 21.88 6.81 3.42
N LYS A 277 22.75 7.65 4.00
CA LYS A 277 22.97 9.04 3.59
C LYS A 277 23.37 9.09 2.11
N ASN A 278 22.60 9.79 1.29
CA ASN A 278 22.92 10.12 -0.10
C ASN A 278 23.98 11.24 -0.19
N GLU A 279 25.11 11.13 0.52
CA GLU A 279 26.16 12.17 0.49
C GLU A 279 27.42 11.79 -0.31
N GLU A 280 27.50 10.57 -0.89
CA GLU A 280 28.71 10.14 -1.62
C GLU A 280 28.51 9.83 -3.13
N LEU A 281 27.48 10.39 -3.77
CA LEU A 281 27.31 10.27 -5.24
C LEU A 281 27.19 11.64 -5.90
N ILE A 282 28.22 12.46 -5.72
CA ILE A 282 28.61 13.50 -6.68
C ILE A 282 30.12 13.39 -6.87
N HIS A 283 30.55 12.48 -7.75
CA HIS A 283 31.80 12.56 -8.50
C HIS A 283 31.63 11.80 -9.82
#